data_AF-A0A932R283-F1
#
_entry.id   AF-A0A932R283-F1
#
_cell.length_a   1.000
_cell.length_b   1.000
_cell.length_c   1.000
_cell.angle_alpha   90.00
_cell.angle_beta   90.00
_cell.angle_gamma   90.00
#
_symmetry.space_group_name_H-M   'P 1'
#
loop_
_entity.id
_entity.type
_entity.pdbx_description
1 polymer ?
#
loop_
_entity_poly.entity_id
_entity_poly.type
_entity_poly.pdbx_seq_one_letter_code
_entity_poly.pdbx_strand_id
1 'polypeptide(L)'
;MSKGRDCEELSPKSREIFEKIKKFFSPDPWKNPRWTEDGRICDSTTFYDLRKSDDRKSRIEWQQHMIGYVIGLNAKRYLRAHPSLEGLGISPVAANFIELLHLYEELDYQIETGDFVG
;
A
#
# COMPACT_ATOMS: atom_id res chain seq x y z
N MET A 1 3.79 25.75 9.15
CA MET A 1 3.55 24.31 9.33
C MET A 1 2.11 24.04 8.92
N SER A 2 1.91 23.44 7.75
CA SER A 2 0.57 23.02 7.31
C SER A 2 0.06 21.96 8.28
N LYS A 3 -0.98 22.26 9.05
CA LYS A 3 -1.78 21.23 9.73
C LYS A 3 -2.19 20.24 8.62
N GLY A 4 -1.78 18.98 8.73
CA GLY A 4 -2.22 17.96 7.77
C GLY A 4 -3.74 18.04 7.70
N ARG A 5 -4.30 18.17 6.50
CA ARG A 5 -5.75 18.14 6.33
C ARG A 5 -6.26 16.86 6.95
N ASP A 6 -7.21 17.01 7.86
CA ASP A 6 -7.71 15.91 8.66
C ASP A 6 -8.28 14.84 7.71
N CYS A 7 -8.16 13.56 8.05
CA CYS A 7 -8.72 12.49 7.21
C CYS A 7 -10.25 12.63 7.03
N GLU A 8 -10.89 13.47 7.84
CA GLU A 8 -12.29 13.87 7.75
C GLU A 8 -12.61 14.80 6.56
N GLU A 9 -11.62 15.48 5.98
CA GLU A 9 -11.78 16.33 4.78
C GLU A 9 -11.76 15.52 3.47
N LEU A 10 -11.53 14.21 3.55
CA LEU A 10 -11.49 13.31 2.39
C LEU A 10 -12.90 12.83 2.00
N SER A 11 -13.13 12.59 0.71
CA SER A 11 -14.39 12.00 0.23
C SER A 11 -14.74 10.72 0.99
N PRO A 12 -16.04 10.37 1.10
CA PRO A 12 -16.47 9.08 1.63
C PRO A 12 -15.74 7.88 0.98
N LYS A 13 -15.48 7.95 -0.33
CA LYS A 13 -14.73 6.92 -1.07
C LYS A 13 -13.26 6.85 -0.65
N SER A 14 -12.57 7.99 -0.49
CA SER A 14 -11.20 8.01 0.02
C SER A 14 -11.11 7.41 1.43
N ARG A 15 -12.08 7.70 2.30
CA ARG A 15 -12.16 7.08 3.65
C ARG A 15 -12.31 5.56 3.57
N GLU A 16 -13.15 5.06 2.67
CA GLU A 16 -13.31 3.62 2.45
C GLU A 16 -12.01 2.96 1.98
N ILE A 17 -11.27 3.60 1.07
CA ILE A 17 -9.97 3.13 0.60
C ILE A 17 -8.96 3.09 1.76
N PHE A 18 -8.89 4.13 2.59
CA PHE A 18 -8.04 4.15 3.78
C PHE A 18 -8.33 3.00 4.74
N GLU A 19 -9.61 2.66 4.98
CA GLU A 19 -9.99 1.50 5.81
C GLU A 19 -9.55 0.17 5.20
N LYS A 20 -9.55 0.04 3.87
CA LYS A 20 -8.98 -1.14 3.18
C LYS A 20 -7.47 -1.21 3.35
N ILE A 21 -6.77 -0.09 3.19
CA ILE A 21 -5.30 0.00 3.36
C ILE A 21 -4.89 -0.38 4.79
N LYS A 22 -5.63 0.07 5.82
CA LYS A 22 -5.31 -0.22 7.23
C LYS A 22 -5.12 -1.72 7.52
N LYS A 23 -5.83 -2.60 6.81
CA LYS A 23 -5.75 -4.07 6.99
C LYS A 23 -4.37 -4.64 6.64
N PHE A 24 -3.59 -3.95 5.81
CA PHE A 24 -2.23 -4.35 5.45
C PHE A 24 -1.18 -3.95 6.50
N PHE A 25 -1.57 -3.12 7.48
CA PHE A 25 -0.68 -2.57 8.50
C PHE A 25 -1.09 -3.01 9.89
N SER A 26 -1.03 -4.32 10.14
CA SER A 26 -1.22 -4.88 11.47
C SER A 26 -0.28 -4.24 12.50
N PRO A 27 -0.71 -4.08 13.76
CA PRO A 27 0.16 -3.61 14.84
C PRO A 27 1.49 -4.36 14.87
N ASP A 28 2.54 -3.69 15.36
CA ASP A 28 3.83 -4.34 15.53
C ASP A 28 3.76 -5.47 16.61
N PRO A 29 4.83 -6.26 16.81
CA PRO A 29 4.83 -7.33 17.81
C PRO A 29 4.56 -6.88 19.26
N TRP A 30 4.70 -5.59 19.55
CA TRP A 30 4.42 -4.96 20.84
C TRP A 30 3.04 -4.27 20.87
N LYS A 31 2.20 -4.52 19.86
CA LYS A 31 0.87 -3.95 19.66
C LYS A 31 0.86 -2.44 19.43
N ASN A 32 1.97 -1.83 19.06
CA ASN A 32 1.95 -0.42 18.68
C ASN A 32 1.23 -0.28 17.34
N PRO A 33 0.29 0.66 17.22
CA PRO A 33 -0.40 0.90 15.97
C PRO A 33 0.61 1.39 14.92
N ARG A 34 0.51 0.84 13.71
CA ARG A 34 1.25 1.33 12.54
C ARG A 34 0.72 2.67 12.04
N TRP A 35 -0.47 3.07 12.48
CA TRP A 35 -1.09 4.35 12.17
C TRP A 35 -0.98 5.28 13.36
N THR A 36 -0.44 6.46 13.14
CA THR A 36 -0.43 7.52 14.15
C THR A 36 -1.83 8.16 14.24
N GLU A 37 -2.10 8.84 15.37
CA GLU A 37 -3.37 9.57 15.57
C GLU A 37 -3.62 10.63 14.49
N ASP A 38 -2.55 11.20 13.92
CA ASP A 38 -2.63 12.18 12.82
C ASP A 38 -2.68 11.55 11.42
N GLY A 39 -2.86 10.23 11.32
CA GLY A 39 -3.12 9.52 10.05
C GLY A 39 -1.88 9.15 9.23
N ARG A 40 -0.67 9.26 9.79
CA ARG A 40 0.57 8.80 9.14
C ARG A 40 0.80 7.32 9.40
N ILE A 41 1.44 6.64 8.46
CA ILE A 41 1.86 5.26 8.62
C ILE A 41 3.32 5.23 9.09
N CYS A 42 3.60 4.43 10.12
CA CYS A 42 4.91 4.10 10.65
C CYS A 42 5.23 2.63 10.37
N ASP A 43 5.89 2.38 9.24
CA ASP A 43 6.40 1.04 8.92
C ASP A 43 7.88 0.94 9.27
N SER A 44 8.19 0.10 10.27
CA SER A 44 9.47 -0.07 10.95
C SER A 44 10.10 1.25 11.46
N THR A 45 10.74 2.02 10.58
CA THR A 45 11.42 3.29 10.86
C THR A 45 11.00 4.43 9.92
N THR A 46 10.12 4.15 8.95
CA THR A 46 9.71 5.13 7.94
C THR A 46 8.31 5.66 8.26
N PHE A 47 8.19 6.97 8.33
CA PHE A 47 6.92 7.67 8.40
C PHE A 47 6.54 8.17 7.01
N TYR A 48 5.30 7.90 6.58
CA TYR A 48 4.76 8.47 5.36
C TYR A 48 3.27 8.79 5.50
N ASP A 49 2.81 9.76 4.73
CA ASP A 49 1.45 10.28 4.75
C ASP A 49 0.81 10.11 3.36
N LEU A 50 -0.06 9.12 3.21
CA LEU A 50 -0.69 8.80 1.92
C LEU A 50 -1.62 9.90 1.40
N ARG A 51 -1.97 10.90 2.21
CA ARG A 51 -2.69 12.11 1.75
C ARG A 51 -1.78 12.99 0.89
N LYS A 52 -0.45 12.88 1.03
CA LYS A 52 0.52 13.61 0.23
C LYS A 52 0.87 12.81 -1.02
N SER A 53 0.83 13.49 -2.17
CA SER A 53 1.15 12.88 -3.47
C SER A 53 2.53 12.26 -3.51
N ASP A 54 3.52 12.93 -2.91
CA ASP A 54 4.92 12.51 -3.02
C ASP A 54 5.19 11.22 -2.24
N ASP A 55 4.66 11.16 -1.01
CA ASP A 55 4.72 9.97 -0.17
C ASP A 55 4.00 8.79 -0.84
N ARG A 56 2.83 9.03 -1.43
CA ARG A 56 2.06 8.01 -2.15
C ARG A 56 2.77 7.52 -3.42
N LYS A 57 3.30 8.42 -4.26
CA LYS A 57 4.09 8.06 -5.45
C LYS A 57 5.30 7.22 -5.08
N SER A 58 6.02 7.62 -4.02
CA SER A 58 7.12 6.82 -3.47
C SER A 58 6.67 5.43 -3.02
N ARG A 59 5.48 5.31 -2.40
CA ARG A 59 4.93 4.00 -2.01
C ARG A 59 4.49 3.15 -3.21
N ILE A 60 3.91 3.73 -4.25
CA ILE A 60 3.55 3.03 -5.50
C ILE A 60 4.82 2.42 -6.12
N GLU A 61 5.87 3.22 -6.29
CA GLU A 61 7.14 2.74 -6.84
C GLU A 61 7.73 1.62 -5.98
N TRP A 62 7.79 1.81 -4.66
CA TRP A 62 8.28 0.78 -3.74
C TRP A 62 7.47 -0.52 -3.84
N GLN A 63 6.14 -0.41 -3.95
CA GLN A 63 5.24 -1.56 -4.05
C GLN A 63 5.48 -2.35 -5.34
N GLN A 64 5.66 -1.66 -6.48
CA GLN A 64 6.01 -2.30 -7.75
C GLN A 64 7.34 -3.06 -7.67
N HIS A 65 8.35 -2.50 -7.00
CA HIS A 65 9.63 -3.17 -6.77
C HIS A 65 9.45 -4.45 -5.92
N MET A 66 8.64 -4.38 -4.87
CA MET A 66 8.36 -5.54 -4.01
C MET A 66 7.62 -6.66 -4.74
N ILE A 67 6.66 -6.33 -5.61
CA ILE A 67 5.97 -7.30 -6.47
C ILE A 67 6.98 -8.02 -7.37
N GLY A 68 7.81 -7.26 -8.10
CA GLY A 68 8.83 -7.83 -8.99
C GLY A 68 9.83 -8.73 -8.25
N TYR A 69 10.27 -8.30 -7.06
CA TYR A 69 11.16 -9.07 -6.20
C TYR A 69 10.55 -10.41 -5.77
N VAL A 70 9.30 -10.41 -5.28
CA VAL A 70 8.62 -11.63 -4.81
C VAL A 70 8.32 -12.58 -5.97
N ILE A 71 7.83 -12.09 -7.10
CA ILE A 71 7.61 -12.91 -8.30
C ILE A 71 8.92 -13.54 -8.77
N GLY A 72 10.01 -12.77 -8.82
CA GLY A 72 11.33 -13.27 -9.20
C GLY A 72 11.87 -14.35 -8.26
N LEU A 73 11.69 -14.18 -6.95
CA LEU A 73 12.06 -15.21 -5.96
C LEU A 73 11.22 -16.48 -6.12
N ASN A 74 9.91 -16.35 -6.33
CA ASN A 74 9.04 -17.51 -6.53
C ASN A 74 9.39 -18.26 -7.82
N ALA A 75 9.61 -17.56 -8.93
CA ALA A 75 10.04 -18.15 -10.19
C ALA A 75 11.35 -18.94 -10.02
N LYS A 76 12.35 -18.34 -9.35
CA LYS A 76 13.63 -19.02 -9.05
C LYS A 76 13.45 -20.29 -8.22
N ARG A 77 12.53 -20.28 -7.26
CA ARG A 77 12.23 -21.46 -6.43
C ARG A 77 11.48 -22.53 -7.23
N TYR A 78 10.50 -22.12 -8.04
CA TYR A 78 9.70 -23.00 -8.86
C TYR A 78 10.54 -23.76 -9.89
N LEU A 79 11.46 -23.07 -10.57
CA LEU A 79 12.38 -23.64 -11.55
C LEU A 79 13.41 -24.63 -10.95
N ARG A 80 13.55 -24.70 -9.63
CA ARG A 80 14.36 -25.76 -8.99
C ARG A 80 13.64 -27.11 -8.99
N ALA A 81 12.32 -27.11 -9.13
CA ALA A 81 11.48 -28.30 -9.11
C ALA A 81 10.78 -28.57 -10.46
N HIS A 82 10.77 -27.60 -11.37
CA HIS A 82 10.05 -27.68 -12.65
C HIS A 82 10.95 -27.20 -13.80
N PRO A 83 10.81 -27.76 -15.01
CA PRO A 83 11.66 -27.43 -16.16
C PRO A 83 11.34 -26.09 -16.82
N SER A 84 10.17 -25.49 -16.53
CA SER A 84 9.71 -24.23 -17.13
C SER A 84 8.88 -23.41 -16.11
N LEU A 85 8.43 -22.23 -16.53
CA LEU A 85 7.52 -21.37 -15.76
C LEU A 85 6.03 -21.68 -16.01
N GLU A 86 5.72 -22.64 -16.87
CA GLU A 86 4.35 -23.05 -17.11
C GLU A 86 3.73 -23.58 -15.81
N GLY A 87 2.57 -23.05 -15.42
CA GLY A 87 1.93 -23.38 -14.15
C GLY A 87 2.43 -22.59 -12.93
N LEU A 88 3.37 -21.64 -13.10
CA LEU A 88 3.73 -20.72 -12.02
C LEU A 88 2.55 -19.81 -11.67
N GLY A 89 2.03 -19.96 -10.45
CA GLY A 89 0.97 -19.10 -9.91
C GLY A 89 1.51 -17.86 -9.18
N ILE A 90 0.60 -16.91 -8.91
CA ILE A 90 0.86 -15.77 -8.05
C ILE A 90 0.84 -16.24 -6.59
N SER A 91 1.87 -15.92 -5.81
CA SER A 91 1.87 -16.26 -4.38
C SER A 91 0.93 -15.35 -3.59
N PRO A 92 0.41 -15.80 -2.43
CA PRO A 92 -0.41 -14.95 -1.56
C PRO A 92 0.27 -13.62 -1.17
N VAL A 93 1.60 -13.64 -0.98
CA VAL A 93 2.37 -12.42 -0.69
C VAL A 93 2.35 -11.45 -1.87
N ALA A 94 2.53 -11.95 -3.10
CA ALA A 94 2.46 -11.11 -4.29
C ALA A 94 1.04 -10.57 -4.51
N ALA A 95 0.01 -11.38 -4.23
CA ALA A 95 -1.38 -10.96 -4.30
C ALA A 95 -1.68 -9.80 -3.34
N ASN A 96 -1.25 -9.90 -2.07
CA ASN A 96 -1.39 -8.80 -1.11
C ASN A 96 -0.69 -7.53 -1.58
N PHE A 97 0.49 -7.67 -2.19
CA PHE A 97 1.22 -6.53 -2.72
C PHE A 97 0.55 -5.86 -3.92
N ILE A 98 -0.07 -6.65 -4.78
CA ILE A 98 -0.86 -6.15 -5.92
C ILE A 98 -2.12 -5.44 -5.42
N GLU A 99 -2.81 -6.01 -4.44
CA GLU A 99 -4.01 -5.37 -3.85
C GLU A 99 -3.66 -4.03 -3.21
N LEU A 100 -2.58 -3.96 -2.45
CA LEU A 100 -2.13 -2.72 -1.83
C LEU A 100 -1.70 -1.66 -2.87
N LEU A 101 -1.03 -2.08 -3.96
CA LEU A 101 -0.70 -1.20 -5.08
C LEU A 101 -1.96 -0.56 -5.68
N HIS A 102 -2.97 -1.38 -5.98
CA HIS A 102 -4.23 -0.92 -6.55
C HIS A 102 -4.92 0.12 -5.63
N LEU A 103 -4.91 -0.11 -4.31
CA LEU A 103 -5.49 0.84 -3.35
C LEU A 103 -4.73 2.17 -3.32
N TYR A 104 -3.40 2.17 -3.48
CA TYR A 104 -2.62 3.40 -3.57
C TYR A 104 -2.91 4.19 -4.84
N GLU A 105 -3.06 3.51 -5.98
CA GLU A 105 -3.38 4.15 -7.26
C GLU A 105 -4.80 4.75 -7.26
N GLU A 106 -5.80 4.04 -6.70
CA GLU A 106 -7.15 4.57 -6.54
C GLU A 106 -7.17 5.82 -5.62
N LEU A 107 -6.36 5.81 -4.55
CA LEU A 107 -6.25 6.95 -3.64
C LEU A 107 -5.64 8.20 -4.33
N ASP A 108 -4.67 8.01 -5.22
CA ASP A 108 -4.05 9.09 -6.00
C ASP A 108 -5.07 9.81 -6.87
N TYR A 109 -5.78 9.02 -7.67
CA TYR A 109 -6.81 9.51 -8.57
C TYR A 109 -7.84 10.38 -7.83
N GLN A 110 -8.35 9.91 -6.69
CA GLN A 110 -9.38 10.61 -5.92
C GLN A 110 -8.92 11.97 -5.37
N ILE A 111 -7.66 12.06 -4.92
CA ILE A 111 -7.08 13.30 -4.42
C ILE A 111 -6.85 14.29 -5.58
N GLU A 112 -6.39 13.80 -6.74
CA GLU A 112 -6.13 14.64 -7.93
C GLU A 112 -7.43 15.12 -8.60
N THR A 113 -8.46 14.28 -8.71
CA THR A 113 -9.74 14.66 -9.32
C THR A 113 -10.62 15.51 -8.42
N GLY A 114 -10.17 15.78 -7.20
CA GLY A 114 -10.86 16.61 -6.24
C GLY A 114 -12.20 16.04 -5.81
N ASP A 115 -12.25 14.71 -5.61
CA ASP A 115 -13.34 14.06 -4.89
C ASP A 115 -13.26 14.54 -3.42
N PHE A 116 -13.76 15.74 -3.17
CA PHE A 116 -13.86 16.39 -1.86
C PHE A 116 -15.33 16.39 -1.44
N VAL A 117 -15.58 16.44 -0.13
CA VAL A 117 -16.95 16.50 0.40
C VAL A 117 -17.64 17.76 -0.14
N GLY A 118 -18.70 17.57 -0.92
CA GLY A 118 -19.70 18.58 -1.24
C GLY A 118 -20.86 18.53 -0.26
#